data_AF-A0A528C6L6-F1
#
_entry.id   AF-A0A528C6L6-F1
#
_cell.length_a   1.000
_cell.length_b   1.000
_cell.length_c   1.000
_cell.angle_alpha   90.00
_cell.angle_beta   90.00
_cell.angle_gamma   90.00
#
_symmetry.space_group_name_H-M   'P 1'
#
loop_
_entity.id
_entity.type
_entity.pdbx_description
1 polymer ?
#
loop_
_entity_poly.entity_id
_entity_poly.type
_entity_poly.pdbx_seq_one_letter_code
_entity_poly.pdbx_strand_id
1 'polypeptide(L)' 'GEKIMELIANNIRPRDIVTLKALENAATVVSATGGSTNAALHLPAIAHEAGIKFDLFDVARIFEKTPYI' A
#
# COMPACT_ATOMS: atom_id res chain seq x y z
N GLY A 1 -9.28 -10.32 -17.12
CA GLY A 1 -8.21 -11.28 -17.47
C GLY A 1 -7.12 -10.65 -18.31
N GLU A 2 -7.49 -9.85 -19.32
CA GLU A 2 -6.58 -9.24 -20.30
C GLU A 2 -5.35 -8.57 -19.66
N LYS A 3 -5.52 -7.74 -18.62
CA LYS A 3 -4.39 -7.09 -17.96
C LYS A 3 -3.40 -8.06 -17.33
N ILE A 4 -3.88 -9.18 -16.78
CA ILE A 4 -3.00 -10.21 -16.20
C ILE A 4 -2.14 -10.86 -17.30
N MET A 5 -2.69 -11.06 -18.50
CA MET A 5 -1.92 -11.60 -19.64
C MET A 5 -0.77 -10.65 -20.02
N GLU A 6 -1.01 -9.34 -20.01
CA GLU A 6 0.04 -8.34 -20.24
C GLU A 6 1.11 -8.34 -19.14
N LEU A 7 0.72 -8.44 -17.86
CA LEU A 7 1.67 -8.49 -16.75
C LEU A 7 2.54 -9.74 -16.82
N ILE A 8 1.96 -10.89 -17.19
CA ILE A 8 2.70 -12.13 -17.43
C ILE A 8 3.68 -11.95 -18.61
N ALA A 9 3.21 -11.43 -19.74
CA ALA A 9 4.06 -11.21 -20.92
C ALA A 9 5.24 -10.28 -20.63
N ASN A 10 5.05 -9.29 -19.76
CA ASN A 10 6.10 -8.35 -19.35
C ASN A 10 6.87 -8.79 -18.09
N ASN A 11 6.58 -9.99 -17.54
CA ASN A 11 7.15 -10.51 -16.28
C ASN A 11 7.07 -9.50 -15.12
N ILE A 12 5.98 -8.74 -15.03
CA ILE A 12 5.70 -7.84 -13.91
C ILE A 12 5.02 -8.64 -12.80
N ARG A 13 5.66 -8.68 -11.64
CA ARG A 13 5.26 -9.45 -10.45
C ARG A 13 4.65 -8.53 -9.39
N PRO A 14 3.88 -9.06 -8.43
CA PRO A 14 3.33 -8.25 -7.34
C PRO A 14 4.36 -7.42 -6.59
N ARG A 15 5.58 -7.96 -6.37
CA ARG A 15 6.68 -7.23 -5.70
C ARG A 15 7.29 -6.11 -6.53
N ASP A 16 7.06 -6.09 -7.84
CA ASP A 16 7.49 -4.97 -8.69
C ASP A 16 6.53 -3.77 -8.54
N ILE A 17 5.31 -4.02 -8.06
CA ILE A 17 4.26 -3.01 -7.87
C ILE A 17 4.16 -2.61 -6.39
N VAL A 18 4.14 -3.58 -5.48
CA VAL A 18 4.11 -3.39 -4.03
C VAL A 18 5.50 -2.98 -3.57
N THR A 19 5.77 -1.68 -3.67
CA THR A 19 6.98 -1.02 -3.18
C THR A 19 6.66 -0.23 -1.91
N LEU A 20 7.69 0.20 -1.16
CA LEU A 20 7.50 1.12 -0.04
C LEU A 20 6.69 2.35 -0.47
N LYS A 21 7.00 2.91 -1.65
CA LYS A 21 6.28 4.07 -2.18
C LYS A 21 4.81 3.78 -2.47
N ALA A 22 4.51 2.60 -3.00
CA ALA A 22 3.13 2.19 -3.24
C ALA A 22 2.33 2.06 -1.93
N LEU A 23 2.95 1.53 -0.87
CA LEU A 23 2.35 1.43 0.46
C LEU A 23 2.12 2.81 1.11
N GLU A 24 3.07 3.73 0.98
CA GLU A 24 2.90 5.12 1.42
C GLU A 24 1.74 5.81 0.68
N ASN A 25 1.66 5.61 -0.63
CA ASN A 25 0.58 6.15 -1.45
C ASN A 25 -0.77 5.56 -1.01
N ALA A 26 -0.83 4.26 -0.75
CA ALA A 26 -2.05 3.61 -0.24
C ALA A 26 -2.49 4.17 1.11
N ALA A 27 -1.56 4.34 2.06
CA ALA A 27 -1.85 4.95 3.36
C ALA A 27 -2.36 6.40 3.21
N THR A 28 -1.77 7.16 2.29
CA THR A 28 -2.19 8.54 1.99
C THR A 28 -3.64 8.57 1.48
N VAL A 29 -3.98 7.73 0.50
CA VAL A 29 -5.34 7.67 -0.07
C VAL A 29 -6.36 7.21 0.97
N VAL A 30 -6.02 6.23 1.79
CA VAL A 30 -6.89 5.76 2.88
C VAL A 30 -7.17 6.91 3.85
N SER A 31 -6.14 7.63 4.28
CA SER A 31 -6.32 8.77 5.20
C SER A 31 -7.17 9.88 4.58
N ALA A 32 -6.87 10.25 3.34
CA ALA A 32 -7.56 11.34 2.65
C ALA A 32 -9.05 11.06 2.46
N THR A 33 -9.42 9.79 2.24
CA THR A 33 -10.81 9.38 2.00
C THR A 33 -11.56 8.94 3.26
N GLY A 34 -10.91 8.97 4.44
CA GLY A 34 -11.48 8.41 5.68
C GLY A 34 -11.77 6.92 5.59
N GLY A 35 -10.88 6.19 4.91
CA GLY A 35 -11.00 4.75 4.73
C GLY A 35 -10.99 3.97 6.04
N SER A 36 -11.32 2.68 5.96
CA SER A 36 -11.43 1.80 7.12
C SER A 36 -10.17 1.80 7.98
N THR A 37 -10.34 1.86 9.30
CA THR A 37 -9.25 1.74 10.28
C THR A 37 -8.49 0.41 10.15
N ASN A 38 -9.11 -0.63 9.59
CA ASN A 38 -8.45 -1.92 9.32
C ASN A 38 -7.28 -1.79 8.32
N ALA A 39 -7.25 -0.75 7.49
CA ALA A 39 -6.12 -0.47 6.62
C ALA A 39 -4.82 -0.24 7.40
N ALA A 40 -4.90 0.26 8.64
CA ALA A 40 -3.74 0.41 9.53
C ALA A 40 -3.12 -0.94 9.92
N LEU A 41 -3.89 -2.03 9.87
CA LEU A 41 -3.40 -3.39 10.12
C LEU A 41 -2.99 -4.10 8.82
N HIS A 42 -3.78 -3.94 7.76
CA HIS A 42 -3.54 -4.66 6.52
C HIS A 42 -2.35 -4.13 5.72
N LEU A 43 -2.07 -2.82 5.73
CA LEU A 43 -0.92 -2.27 4.99
C LEU A 43 0.42 -2.79 5.54
N PRO A 44 0.66 -2.82 6.87
CA PRO A 44 1.86 -3.47 7.42
C PRO A 44 1.91 -4.98 7.16
N ALA A 45 0.78 -5.68 7.18
CA ALA A 45 0.74 -7.11 6.88
C ALA A 45 1.14 -7.41 5.42
N ILE A 46 0.64 -6.62 4.46
CA ILE A 46 1.03 -6.70 3.06
C ILE A 46 2.51 -6.38 2.89
N ALA A 47 3.01 -5.35 3.59
CA ALA A 47 4.42 -4.98 3.56
C ALA A 47 5.31 -6.12 4.07
N HIS A 48 4.93 -6.76 5.17
CA HIS A 48 5.64 -7.91 5.74
C HIS A 48 5.75 -9.06 4.72
N GLU A 49 4.66 -9.42 4.05
CA GLU A 49 4.64 -10.46 3.00
C GLU A 49 5.51 -10.09 1.78
N ALA A 50 5.59 -8.79 1.48
CA ALA A 50 6.47 -8.26 0.44
C ALA A 50 7.94 -8.14 0.88
N GLY A 51 8.26 -8.39 2.16
CA GLY A 51 9.61 -8.21 2.72
C GLY A 51 10.01 -6.75 2.90
N ILE A 52 9.03 -5.84 3.01
CA ILE A 52 9.23 -4.39 3.12
C ILE A 52 9.05 -3.98 4.58
N LYS A 53 10.02 -3.21 5.11
CA LYS A 53 9.90 -2.59 6.43
C LYS A 53 8.95 -1.40 6.34
N PHE A 54 7.70 -1.62 6.72
CA PHE A 54 6.65 -0.61 6.81
C PHE A 54 5.67 -1.06 7.90
N ASP A 55 5.66 -0.36 9.03
CA ASP A 55 4.93 -0.75 10.23
C ASP A 55 3.74 0.16 10.53
N LEU A 56 3.03 -0.13 11.63
CA LEU A 56 1.87 0.66 12.05
C LEU A 56 2.22 2.13 12.32
N PHE A 57 3.44 2.43 12.79
CA PHE A 57 3.86 3.80 13.06
C PHE A 57 4.15 4.56 11.77
N ASP A 58 4.64 3.89 10.73
CA ASP A 58 4.72 4.47 9.38
C ASP A 58 3.34 4.90 8.87
N VAL A 59 2.33 4.03 9.02
CA VAL A 59 0.96 4.34 8.63
C VAL A 59 0.40 5.52 9.44
N ALA A 60 0.57 5.49 10.76
CA ALA A 60 0.08 6.56 11.64
C ALA A 60 0.68 7.92 11.30
N ARG A 61 2.00 7.99 11.03
CA ARG A 61 2.67 9.22 10.57
C ARG A 61 2.08 9.76 9.26
N ILE A 62 1.71 8.87 8.34
CA ILE A 62 1.10 9.27 7.07
C ILE A 62 -0.33 9.77 7.28
N PHE A 63 -1.09 9.13 8.17
CA PHE A 63 -2.43 9.57 8.48
C PHE A 63 -2.44 10.96 9.11
N GLU A 64 -1.54 11.20 10.07
CA GLU A 64 -1.40 12.49 10.75
C GLU A 64 -1.09 13.65 9.79
N LYS A 65 -0.24 13.43 8.77
CA LYS A 65 0.13 14.48 7.81
C LYS A 65 -0.86 14.65 6.64
N THR A 66 -1.80 13.71 6.45
CA THR A 66 -2.66 13.70 5.27
C THR A 66 -4.05 14.23 5.62
N PRO A 67 -4.45 15.40 5.07
CA PRO A 67 -5.76 15.97 5.35
C PRO A 67 -6.87 15.09 4.78
N TYR A 68 -7.99 15.06 5.49
CA TYR A 68 -9.24 14.49 4.98
C TYR A 68 -9.83 15.42 3.91
N ILE A 69 -10.30 14.84 2.80
CA ILE A 69 -10.83 15.54 1.62
C ILE A 69 -12.32 15.25 1.45
#